data_AF-A0A2D4SAA0-F1
#
_entry.id   AF-A0A2D4SAA0-F1
#
_cell.length_a   1.000
_cell.length_b   1.000
_cell.length_c   1.000
_cell.angle_alpha   90.00
_cell.angle_beta   90.00
_cell.angle_gamma   90.00
#
_symmetry.space_group_name_H-M   'P 1'
#
loop_
_entity.id
_entity.type
_entity.pdbx_description
1 polymer ?
#
loop_
_entity_poly.entity_id
_entity_poly.type
_entity_poly.pdbx_seq_one_letter_code
_entity_poly.pdbx_strand_id
1 'polypeptide(L)'
;MAKPQLSYAQLLETNNMLQTNGDECYWLCVTRTVQESKLFPVPSYMLLSYLNCFYRYPGLLAKIEEKMSAEEIGDRMRNMGVKIANPSMGWGLTNFYLLGREWLIAAGLLRPQDAADDVMYVMDFWKRYQLAWHRNDGHLFNKEFDHRGQFLPERQLQVFHADLYDCQTGDELHEAAHQFLAAASQYCFLIACESRLCLHTQGPYKIDDQREMIVRDHFDLSECSLPWLDGVGAEVPYNNLTVTMAVDDCHFHICDDWGSTEAEPEFKADKLSGIGLYTSDMLSEGYIPVGMNSREELTQTFHELAGNIKDATAKLWQRIAGWSRDQMMDAGAITYYACIKDLAHVAGVYDVDDWMKIDHRADRFRPLFNDEYGRDCLGEMVGLISLPQQQISDYSMMMHSNAPKRVYTPIPYDILKTGDYVPSVGDVERGITYLPEKEDRYNTTQGTLTLSEFNRKAADFVPETLQNDRNLLCETWVKFHYDSPQADDLYKVHQKHSRLLKDRGAGLRRADIEKIRSQE
;
A
#
# COMPACT_ATOMS: atom_id res chain seq x y z
N MET A 1 34.42 -11.04 7.36
CA MET A 1 34.28 -11.02 5.88
C MET A 1 34.47 -9.58 5.44
N ALA A 2 35.21 -9.32 4.36
CA ALA A 2 35.34 -7.95 3.84
C ALA A 2 33.96 -7.45 3.40
N LYS A 3 33.54 -6.28 3.87
CA LYS A 3 32.27 -5.66 3.43
C LYS A 3 32.32 -5.51 1.90
N PRO A 4 31.28 -5.90 1.15
CA PRO A 4 31.23 -5.63 -0.28
C PRO A 4 31.31 -4.11 -0.47
N GLN A 5 32.34 -3.66 -1.19
CA GLN A 5 32.56 -2.25 -1.48
C GLN A 5 31.49 -1.79 -2.48
N LEU A 6 30.82 -0.66 -2.21
CA LEU A 6 29.82 -0.08 -3.11
C LEU A 6 30.42 0.05 -4.53
N SER A 7 29.70 -0.45 -5.54
CA SER A 7 30.14 -0.32 -6.93
C SER A 7 29.64 0.97 -7.56
N TYR A 8 30.33 1.43 -8.60
CA TYR A 8 29.90 2.60 -9.38
C TYR A 8 28.50 2.41 -10.00
N ALA A 9 28.21 1.20 -10.49
CA ALA A 9 26.91 0.88 -11.10
C ALA A 9 25.76 0.94 -10.08
N GLN A 10 25.97 0.39 -8.88
CA GLN A 10 24.96 0.47 -7.81
C GLN A 10 24.73 1.92 -7.38
N LEU A 11 25.81 2.71 -7.25
CA LEU A 11 25.68 4.12 -6.87
C LEU A 11 24.95 4.95 -7.93
N LEU A 12 25.17 4.67 -9.21
CA LEU A 12 24.40 5.25 -10.32
C LEU A 12 22.91 4.91 -10.22
N GLU A 13 22.60 3.63 -9.99
CA GLU A 13 21.23 3.14 -9.89
C GLU A 13 20.50 3.76 -8.68
N THR A 14 21.14 3.79 -7.51
CA THR A 14 20.57 4.39 -6.30
C THR A 14 20.34 5.89 -6.46
N ASN A 15 21.29 6.64 -7.03
CA ASN A 15 21.09 8.06 -7.30
C ASN A 15 19.98 8.31 -8.35
N ASN A 16 19.79 7.41 -9.31
CA ASN A 16 18.65 7.47 -10.22
C ASN A 16 17.33 7.26 -9.46
N MET A 17 17.24 6.24 -8.60
CA MET A 17 16.05 5.99 -7.79
C MET A 17 15.73 7.15 -6.83
N LEU A 18 16.75 7.77 -6.21
CA LEU A 18 16.58 8.99 -5.41
C LEU A 18 15.96 10.12 -6.25
N GLN A 19 16.44 10.33 -7.47
CA GLN A 19 15.89 11.37 -8.35
C GLN A 19 14.43 11.05 -8.74
N THR A 20 14.15 9.84 -9.22
CA THR A 20 12.81 9.45 -9.69
C THR A 20 11.77 9.49 -8.57
N ASN A 21 12.13 9.03 -7.37
CA ASN A 21 11.27 9.16 -6.18
C ASN A 21 11.05 10.63 -5.82
N GLY A 22 12.09 11.47 -5.92
CA GLY A 22 11.98 12.90 -5.62
C GLY A 22 11.04 13.63 -6.57
N ASP A 23 11.11 13.32 -7.86
CA ASP A 23 10.21 13.89 -8.86
C ASP A 23 8.75 13.47 -8.62
N GLU A 24 8.51 12.19 -8.28
CA GLU A 24 7.15 11.72 -7.97
C GLU A 24 6.61 12.30 -6.66
N CYS A 25 7.43 12.31 -5.61
CA CYS A 25 7.08 12.90 -4.32
C CYS A 25 6.65 14.36 -4.48
N TYR A 26 7.41 15.15 -5.24
CA TYR A 26 7.06 16.53 -5.50
C TYR A 26 5.74 16.65 -6.26
N TRP A 27 5.57 15.90 -7.37
CA TRP A 27 4.35 15.95 -8.16
C TRP A 27 3.11 15.62 -7.33
N LEU A 28 3.14 14.54 -6.56
CA LEU A 28 2.03 14.15 -5.67
C LEU A 28 1.75 15.22 -4.61
N CYS A 29 2.79 15.81 -4.00
CA CYS A 29 2.61 16.83 -2.98
C CYS A 29 2.09 18.17 -3.50
N VAL A 30 2.45 18.61 -4.72
CA VAL A 30 2.01 19.91 -5.26
C VAL A 30 0.68 19.87 -6.00
N THR A 31 0.28 18.70 -6.51
CA THR A 31 -1.01 18.52 -7.19
C THR A 31 -2.16 18.18 -6.22
N ARG A 32 -1.87 18.16 -4.92
CA ARG A 32 -2.80 17.76 -3.86
C ARG A 32 -2.81 18.81 -2.75
N THR A 33 -3.95 18.98 -2.10
CA THR A 33 -4.09 19.95 -1.01
C THR A 33 -3.38 19.45 0.24
N VAL A 34 -2.57 20.30 0.88
CA VAL A 34 -1.97 20.04 2.20
C VAL A 34 -3.08 19.73 3.20
N GLN A 35 -2.97 18.58 3.88
CA GLN A 35 -3.91 18.19 4.92
C GLN A 35 -3.51 18.83 6.26
N GLU A 36 -4.36 19.73 6.75
CA GLU A 36 -4.33 20.15 8.15
C GLU A 36 -5.51 19.50 8.88
N SER A 37 -5.21 18.85 9.99
CA SER A 37 -6.20 18.30 10.90
C SER A 37 -6.41 19.22 12.09
N LYS A 38 -7.64 19.28 12.60
CA LYS A 38 -7.95 19.88 13.91
C LYS A 38 -7.93 18.87 15.05
N LEU A 39 -7.90 17.57 14.72
CA LEU A 39 -7.93 16.49 15.69
C LEU A 39 -6.54 15.93 15.96
N PHE A 40 -5.78 15.66 14.90
CA PHE A 40 -4.44 15.08 14.99
C PHE A 40 -3.37 16.11 14.62
N PRO A 41 -2.17 16.04 15.23
CA PRO A 41 -1.04 16.88 14.83
C PRO A 41 -0.35 16.30 13.57
N VAL A 42 -1.07 16.29 12.44
CA VAL A 42 -0.69 15.56 11.21
C VAL A 42 0.74 15.83 10.75
N PRO A 43 1.17 17.08 10.50
CA PRO A 43 2.54 17.33 10.05
C PRO A 43 3.60 16.85 11.06
N SER A 44 3.31 17.02 12.35
CA SER A 44 4.21 16.66 13.44
C SER A 44 4.42 15.14 13.54
N TYR A 45 3.34 14.36 13.46
CA TYR A 45 3.47 12.91 13.51
C TYR A 45 4.11 12.36 12.22
N MET A 46 3.95 13.02 11.07
CA MET A 46 4.58 12.60 9.82
C MET A 46 6.09 12.77 9.88
N LEU A 47 6.59 13.90 10.41
CA LEU A 47 8.02 14.07 10.62
C LEU A 47 8.59 13.02 11.59
N LEU A 48 7.86 12.70 12.65
CA LEU A 48 8.25 11.65 13.59
C LEU A 48 8.28 10.27 12.91
N SER A 49 7.30 9.95 12.07
CA SER A 49 7.26 8.67 11.34
C SER A 49 8.43 8.55 10.38
N TYR A 50 8.77 9.62 9.64
CA TYR A 50 9.88 9.61 8.69
C TYR A 50 11.22 9.31 9.36
N LEU A 51 11.47 9.92 10.52
CA LEU A 51 12.64 9.58 11.33
C LEU A 51 12.61 8.13 11.80
N ASN A 52 11.46 7.64 12.25
CA ASN A 52 11.32 6.24 12.65
C ASN A 52 11.60 5.28 11.49
N CYS A 53 11.11 5.58 10.28
CA CYS A 53 11.41 4.83 9.06
C CYS A 53 12.91 4.83 8.78
N PHE A 54 13.58 5.99 8.80
CA PHE A 54 15.01 6.09 8.53
C PHE A 54 15.85 5.22 9.46
N TYR A 55 15.52 5.19 10.76
CA TYR A 55 16.27 4.40 11.73
C TYR A 55 15.94 2.91 11.73
N ARG A 56 14.71 2.49 11.37
CA ARG A 56 14.26 1.11 11.56
C ARG A 56 14.12 0.30 10.26
N TYR A 57 13.76 0.91 9.13
CA TYR A 57 13.49 0.16 7.90
C TYR A 57 14.64 -0.72 7.42
N PRO A 58 15.92 -0.29 7.40
CA PRO A 58 17.00 -1.15 6.92
C PRO A 58 17.07 -2.49 7.67
N GLY A 59 17.04 -2.44 9.01
CA GLY A 59 17.10 -3.66 9.82
C GLY A 59 15.82 -4.50 9.76
N LEU A 60 14.64 -3.89 9.65
CA LEU A 60 13.38 -4.61 9.52
C LEU A 60 13.22 -5.29 8.16
N LEU A 61 13.62 -4.62 7.08
CA LEU A 61 13.66 -5.22 5.75
C LEU A 61 14.67 -6.38 5.69
N ALA A 62 15.83 -6.24 6.33
CA ALA A 62 16.79 -7.34 6.45
C ALA A 62 16.20 -8.54 7.20
N LYS A 63 15.50 -8.31 8.33
CA LYS A 63 14.79 -9.36 9.08
C LYS A 63 13.75 -10.09 8.22
N ILE A 64 13.02 -9.35 7.38
CA ILE A 64 12.05 -9.92 6.43
C ILE A 64 12.76 -10.76 5.37
N GLU A 65 13.80 -10.20 4.77
CA GLU A 65 14.52 -10.82 3.64
C GLU A 65 15.34 -12.05 4.03
N GLU A 66 15.72 -12.18 5.31
CA GLU A 66 16.24 -13.43 5.88
C GLU A 66 15.26 -14.60 5.76
N LYS A 67 13.96 -14.34 5.61
CA LYS A 67 12.92 -15.37 5.44
C LYS A 67 12.35 -15.43 4.04
N MET A 68 12.10 -14.27 3.42
CA MET A 68 11.40 -14.21 2.15
C MET A 68 11.91 -13.02 1.34
N SER A 69 12.33 -13.26 0.09
CA SER A 69 12.86 -12.20 -0.76
C SER A 69 11.78 -11.18 -1.13
N ALA A 70 12.20 -9.96 -1.46
CA ALA A 70 11.30 -8.91 -1.94
C ALA A 70 10.47 -9.38 -3.15
N GLU A 71 11.09 -10.12 -4.06
CA GLU A 71 10.46 -10.69 -5.25
C GLU A 71 9.37 -11.70 -4.92
N GLU A 72 9.61 -12.60 -3.96
CA GLU A 72 8.62 -13.59 -3.56
C GLU A 72 7.41 -12.91 -2.90
N ILE A 73 7.63 -11.90 -2.06
CA ILE A 73 6.53 -11.13 -1.46
C ILE A 73 5.76 -10.36 -2.56
N GLY A 74 6.45 -9.78 -3.54
CA GLY A 74 5.82 -9.11 -4.69
C GLY A 74 4.97 -10.07 -5.53
N ASP A 75 5.48 -11.28 -5.81
CA ASP A 75 4.74 -12.35 -6.51
C ASP A 75 3.47 -12.78 -5.73
N ARG A 76 3.54 -12.87 -4.40
CA ARG A 76 2.39 -13.15 -3.52
C ARG A 76 1.37 -12.01 -3.59
N MET A 77 1.81 -10.76 -3.50
CA MET A 77 0.93 -9.58 -3.43
C MET A 77 -0.01 -9.47 -4.63
N ARG A 78 0.39 -9.94 -5.81
CA ARG A 78 -0.44 -9.95 -7.03
C ARG A 78 -1.77 -10.71 -6.90
N ASN A 79 -1.95 -11.47 -5.83
CA ASN A 79 -3.13 -12.31 -5.63
C ASN A 79 -3.87 -11.97 -4.32
N MET A 80 -3.60 -10.85 -3.65
CA MET A 80 -4.28 -10.48 -2.40
C MET A 80 -4.45 -8.97 -2.26
N GLY A 81 -5.47 -8.55 -1.53
CA GLY A 81 -5.75 -7.17 -1.13
C GLY A 81 -5.30 -6.91 0.30
N VAL A 82 -4.01 -6.61 0.49
CA VAL A 82 -3.41 -6.21 1.78
C VAL A 82 -2.63 -4.89 1.65
N LYS A 83 -2.18 -4.33 2.77
CA LYS A 83 -1.68 -2.94 2.84
C LYS A 83 -0.36 -2.69 2.10
N ILE A 84 0.33 -3.73 1.65
CA ILE A 84 1.55 -3.63 0.82
C ILE A 84 1.24 -3.39 -0.67
N ALA A 85 0.12 -2.71 -0.98
CA ALA A 85 -0.14 -2.07 -2.27
C ALA A 85 0.21 -0.56 -2.21
N ASN A 86 -0.26 0.24 -3.17
CA ASN A 86 -0.22 1.71 -3.05
C ASN A 86 -1.19 2.16 -1.93
N PRO A 87 -0.88 3.17 -1.12
CA PRO A 87 0.31 4.02 -1.16
C PRO A 87 1.58 3.39 -0.59
N SER A 88 1.49 2.34 0.21
CA SER A 88 2.61 1.83 1.03
C SER A 88 3.84 1.45 0.21
N MET A 89 3.67 0.68 -0.88
CA MET A 89 4.80 0.25 -1.71
C MET A 89 5.06 1.21 -2.87
N GLY A 90 4.04 1.77 -3.52
CA GLY A 90 4.22 2.73 -4.62
C GLY A 90 4.93 4.01 -4.21
N TRP A 91 4.76 4.45 -2.97
CA TRP A 91 5.36 5.70 -2.50
C TRP A 91 5.86 5.65 -1.05
N GLY A 92 5.10 5.07 -0.12
CA GLY A 92 5.35 5.15 1.32
C GLY A 92 6.72 4.62 1.75
N LEU A 93 7.08 3.40 1.36
CA LEU A 93 8.32 2.73 1.77
C LEU A 93 9.54 3.61 1.53
N THR A 94 9.70 4.06 0.28
CA THR A 94 10.86 4.84 -0.14
C THR A 94 10.79 6.26 0.40
N ASN A 95 9.68 6.95 0.19
CA ASN A 95 9.61 8.38 0.46
C ASN A 95 9.57 8.68 1.95
N PHE A 96 8.97 7.83 2.80
CA PHE A 96 9.03 8.01 4.25
C PHE A 96 10.46 7.83 4.79
N TYR A 97 11.17 6.82 4.28
CA TYR A 97 12.57 6.58 4.62
C TYR A 97 13.47 7.76 4.17
N LEU A 98 13.33 8.18 2.92
CA LEU A 98 14.14 9.25 2.33
C LEU A 98 13.83 10.63 2.93
N LEU A 99 12.58 10.93 3.27
CA LEU A 99 12.24 12.18 3.96
C LEU A 99 12.84 12.23 5.37
N GLY A 100 12.94 11.09 6.05
CA GLY A 100 13.65 11.00 7.34
C GLY A 100 15.14 11.30 7.18
N ARG A 101 15.76 10.76 6.13
CA ARG A 101 17.14 11.08 5.75
C ARG A 101 17.33 12.57 5.47
N GLU A 102 16.49 13.16 4.61
CA GLU A 102 16.61 14.57 4.23
C GLU A 102 16.41 15.51 5.42
N TRP A 103 15.53 15.15 6.36
CA TRP A 103 15.33 15.96 7.55
C TRP A 103 16.61 16.00 8.40
N LEU A 104 17.29 14.85 8.57
CA LEU A 104 18.55 14.78 9.30
C LEU A 104 19.70 15.52 8.59
N ILE A 105 19.71 15.51 7.25
CA ILE A 105 20.65 16.32 6.45
C ILE A 105 20.37 17.82 6.67
N ALA A 106 19.09 18.23 6.57
CA ALA A 106 18.67 19.61 6.80
C ALA A 106 19.05 20.10 8.20
N ALA A 107 18.94 19.23 9.20
CA ALA A 107 19.30 19.51 10.59
C ALA A 107 20.83 19.50 10.84
N GLY A 108 21.65 19.17 9.84
CA GLY A 108 23.11 19.08 9.97
C GLY A 108 23.58 17.87 10.80
N LEU A 109 22.74 16.86 10.99
CA LEU A 109 23.03 15.66 11.77
C LEU A 109 23.52 14.49 10.93
N LEU A 110 23.35 14.57 9.60
CA LEU A 110 23.77 13.55 8.65
C LEU A 110 24.48 14.22 7.46
N ARG A 111 25.58 13.63 6.98
CA ARG A 111 26.19 14.04 5.71
C ARG A 111 25.50 13.29 4.56
N PRO A 112 25.49 13.83 3.32
CA PRO A 112 24.87 13.15 2.17
C PRO A 112 25.37 11.72 1.92
N GLN A 113 26.63 11.41 2.25
CA GLN A 113 27.21 10.09 2.09
C GLN A 113 26.91 9.09 3.23
N ASP A 114 26.43 9.55 4.39
CA ASP A 114 26.21 8.67 5.52
C ASP A 114 24.94 7.80 5.30
N ALA A 115 24.95 6.61 5.89
CA ALA A 115 24.02 5.51 5.67
C ALA A 115 23.92 5.01 4.22
N ALA A 116 24.96 5.20 3.38
CA ALA A 116 24.89 4.84 1.96
C ALA A 116 24.59 3.35 1.71
N ASP A 117 25.10 2.42 2.52
CA ASP A 117 24.82 0.99 2.36
C ASP A 117 23.33 0.72 2.62
N ASP A 118 22.75 1.34 3.66
CA ASP A 118 21.33 1.22 3.99
C ASP A 118 20.44 1.85 2.91
N VAL A 119 20.77 3.05 2.42
CA VAL A 119 20.00 3.72 1.36
C VAL A 119 19.99 2.85 0.11
N MET A 120 21.14 2.32 -0.29
CA MET A 120 21.21 1.40 -1.42
C MET A 120 20.36 0.14 -1.18
N TYR A 121 20.43 -0.44 0.01
CA TYR A 121 19.68 -1.63 0.37
C TYR A 121 18.16 -1.41 0.31
N VAL A 122 17.65 -0.34 0.95
CA VAL A 122 16.22 -0.01 0.95
C VAL A 122 15.71 0.25 -0.46
N MET A 123 16.46 0.99 -1.28
CA MET A 123 16.06 1.25 -2.67
C MET A 123 16.10 -0.03 -3.53
N ASP A 124 17.09 -0.91 -3.33
CA ASP A 124 17.17 -2.18 -4.07
C ASP A 124 16.05 -3.15 -3.69
N PHE A 125 15.75 -3.30 -2.38
CA PHE A 125 14.60 -4.07 -1.90
C PHE A 125 13.31 -3.58 -2.56
N TRP A 126 13.06 -2.27 -2.51
CA TRP A 126 11.86 -1.66 -3.10
C TRP A 126 11.78 -1.90 -4.60
N LYS A 127 12.87 -1.69 -5.34
CA LYS A 127 12.93 -1.93 -6.78
C LYS A 127 12.61 -3.38 -7.14
N ARG A 128 13.21 -4.35 -6.44
CA ARG A 128 12.93 -5.78 -6.67
C ARG A 128 11.49 -6.15 -6.37
N TYR A 129 10.94 -5.62 -5.27
CA TYR A 129 9.52 -5.77 -4.97
C TYR A 129 8.63 -5.22 -6.08
N GLN A 130 8.88 -3.97 -6.49
CA GLN A 130 8.07 -3.29 -7.51
C GLN A 130 8.10 -4.03 -8.84
N LEU A 131 9.29 -4.45 -9.30
CA LEU A 131 9.42 -5.23 -10.54
C LEU A 131 8.67 -6.58 -10.49
N ALA A 132 8.59 -7.22 -9.32
CA ALA A 132 7.82 -8.44 -9.15
C ALA A 132 6.30 -8.17 -9.13
N TRP A 133 5.87 -7.12 -8.42
CA TRP A 133 4.45 -6.75 -8.29
C TRP A 133 3.87 -6.18 -9.60
N HIS A 134 4.58 -5.24 -10.25
CA HIS A 134 4.25 -4.61 -11.54
C HIS A 134 4.67 -5.44 -12.76
N ARG A 135 4.93 -6.74 -12.60
CA ARG A 135 5.44 -7.60 -13.67
C ARG A 135 4.61 -7.60 -14.96
N ASN A 136 3.34 -7.20 -14.91
CA ASN A 136 2.47 -7.11 -16.08
C ASN A 136 2.85 -5.97 -17.04
N ASP A 137 3.37 -4.86 -16.52
CA ASP A 137 3.71 -3.66 -17.30
C ASP A 137 5.21 -3.30 -17.24
N GLY A 138 5.92 -3.73 -16.20
CA GLY A 138 7.38 -3.56 -16.04
C GLY A 138 7.83 -2.20 -15.51
N HIS A 139 6.92 -1.37 -15.02
CA HIS A 139 7.20 -0.06 -14.42
C HIS A 139 7.45 -0.16 -12.92
N LEU A 140 8.11 0.86 -12.34
CA LEU A 140 8.31 1.00 -10.90
C LEU A 140 7.27 1.93 -10.25
N PHE A 141 6.70 2.84 -11.05
CA PHE A 141 5.70 3.82 -10.64
C PHE A 141 4.55 3.82 -11.62
N ASN A 142 3.35 4.14 -11.14
CA ASN A 142 2.18 4.31 -12.00
C ASN A 142 2.38 5.44 -13.02
N LYS A 143 3.14 6.49 -12.68
CA LYS A 143 3.44 7.61 -13.59
C LYS A 143 4.10 7.16 -14.91
N GLU A 144 4.91 6.11 -14.85
CA GLU A 144 5.62 5.59 -16.03
C GLU A 144 4.65 4.86 -16.96
N PHE A 145 3.51 4.43 -16.42
CA PHE A 145 2.40 3.84 -17.17
C PHE A 145 1.25 4.84 -17.42
N ASP A 146 1.58 6.13 -17.50
CA ASP A 146 0.62 7.23 -17.71
C ASP A 146 -0.49 7.19 -16.64
N HIS A 147 -0.02 7.13 -15.39
CA HIS A 147 -0.80 7.11 -14.14
C HIS A 147 -1.84 5.98 -14.10
N ARG A 148 -1.46 4.78 -14.52
CA ARG A 148 -2.31 3.58 -14.43
C ARG A 148 -1.76 2.63 -13.38
N GLY A 149 -2.61 2.21 -12.44
CA GLY A 149 -2.28 1.19 -11.45
C GLY A 149 -2.84 -0.16 -11.85
N GLN A 150 -2.36 -0.77 -12.92
CA GLN A 150 -2.92 -2.03 -13.47
C GLN A 150 -2.10 -3.26 -13.04
N PHE A 151 -2.25 -3.68 -11.79
CA PHE A 151 -1.42 -4.74 -11.19
C PHE A 151 -1.99 -6.14 -11.36
N LEU A 152 -3.31 -6.26 -11.49
CA LEU A 152 -3.99 -7.55 -11.50
C LEU A 152 -3.75 -8.31 -12.80
N PRO A 153 -3.48 -9.63 -12.73
CA PRO A 153 -3.35 -10.46 -13.92
C PRO A 153 -4.70 -10.68 -14.62
N GLU A 154 -4.65 -11.00 -15.92
CA GLU A 154 -5.87 -11.21 -16.74
C GLU A 154 -6.81 -12.22 -16.09
N ARG A 155 -6.30 -13.38 -15.66
CA ARG A 155 -7.09 -14.44 -15.00
C ARG A 155 -7.90 -13.95 -13.79
N GLN A 156 -7.39 -13.00 -13.00
CA GLN A 156 -8.12 -12.42 -11.87
C GLN A 156 -9.14 -11.38 -12.35
N LEU A 157 -8.75 -10.55 -13.32
CA LEU A 157 -9.66 -9.57 -13.93
C LEU A 157 -10.85 -10.23 -14.60
N GLN A 158 -10.67 -11.39 -15.24
CA GLN A 158 -11.76 -12.16 -15.82
C GLN A 158 -12.78 -12.62 -14.76
N VAL A 159 -12.30 -13.08 -13.60
CA VAL A 159 -13.16 -13.48 -12.47
C VAL A 159 -13.95 -12.29 -11.95
N PHE A 160 -13.28 -11.17 -11.65
CA PHE A 160 -13.96 -9.96 -11.21
C PHE A 160 -14.97 -9.47 -12.24
N HIS A 161 -14.57 -9.39 -13.51
CA HIS A 161 -15.45 -8.99 -14.61
C HIS A 161 -16.67 -9.90 -14.71
N ALA A 162 -16.52 -11.22 -14.65
CA ALA A 162 -17.64 -12.14 -14.76
C ALA A 162 -18.56 -12.09 -13.53
N ASP A 163 -18.01 -11.93 -12.33
CA ASP A 163 -18.77 -12.10 -11.10
C ASP A 163 -19.51 -10.83 -10.63
N LEU A 164 -19.19 -9.64 -11.17
CA LEU A 164 -19.92 -8.40 -10.83
C LEU A 164 -21.43 -8.58 -10.97
N TYR A 165 -22.20 -8.12 -10.00
CA TYR A 165 -23.64 -7.91 -10.20
C TYR A 165 -23.84 -6.53 -10.78
N ASP A 166 -24.58 -6.43 -11.88
CA ASP A 166 -24.94 -5.13 -12.47
C ASP A 166 -25.80 -4.35 -11.47
N CYS A 167 -25.65 -3.04 -11.38
CA CYS A 167 -26.53 -2.20 -10.58
C CYS A 167 -26.87 -0.91 -11.32
N GLN A 168 -27.95 -0.27 -10.91
CA GLN A 168 -28.45 0.98 -11.45
C GLN A 168 -28.65 1.97 -10.32
N THR A 169 -28.41 3.24 -10.61
CA THR A 169 -28.59 4.33 -9.65
C THR A 169 -29.95 4.26 -8.96
N GLY A 170 -29.92 4.19 -7.63
CA GLY A 170 -31.12 4.18 -6.79
C GLY A 170 -31.77 2.81 -6.60
N ASP A 171 -31.22 1.74 -7.18
CA ASP A 171 -31.63 0.38 -6.82
C ASP A 171 -31.06 -0.06 -5.46
N GLU A 172 -31.61 -1.13 -4.87
CA GLU A 172 -31.24 -1.55 -3.51
C GLU A 172 -29.75 -1.93 -3.37
N LEU A 173 -29.17 -2.59 -4.37
CA LEU A 173 -27.77 -3.00 -4.35
C LEU A 173 -26.86 -1.78 -4.48
N HIS A 174 -27.21 -0.85 -5.37
CA HIS A 174 -26.51 0.41 -5.59
C HIS A 174 -26.47 1.25 -4.30
N GLU A 175 -27.62 1.43 -3.67
CA GLU A 175 -27.72 2.20 -2.42
C GLU A 175 -26.97 1.52 -1.26
N ALA A 176 -27.08 0.20 -1.13
CA ALA A 176 -26.34 -0.55 -0.10
C ALA A 176 -24.82 -0.44 -0.28
N ALA A 177 -24.33 -0.63 -1.52
CA ALA A 177 -22.91 -0.51 -1.86
C ALA A 177 -22.39 0.92 -1.62
N HIS A 178 -23.15 1.94 -2.02
CA HIS A 178 -22.78 3.35 -1.81
C HIS A 178 -22.69 3.69 -0.31
N GLN A 179 -23.66 3.24 0.49
CA GLN A 179 -23.63 3.43 1.94
C GLN A 179 -22.44 2.73 2.61
N PHE A 180 -22.13 1.50 2.19
CA PHE A 180 -20.96 0.77 2.67
C PHE A 180 -19.65 1.49 2.32
N LEU A 181 -19.46 1.87 1.04
CA LEU A 181 -18.25 2.55 0.57
C LEU A 181 -17.99 3.86 1.34
N ALA A 182 -19.05 4.64 1.59
CA ALA A 182 -18.96 5.86 2.38
C ALA A 182 -18.55 5.57 3.84
N ALA A 183 -19.21 4.60 4.49
CA ALA A 183 -18.92 4.23 5.87
C ALA A 183 -17.49 3.67 6.03
N ALA A 184 -17.09 2.75 5.14
CA ALA A 184 -15.76 2.14 5.14
C ALA A 184 -14.66 3.18 4.90
N SER A 185 -14.86 4.11 3.95
CA SER A 185 -13.89 5.18 3.69
C SER A 185 -13.70 6.10 4.90
N GLN A 186 -14.79 6.48 5.57
CA GLN A 186 -14.73 7.31 6.78
C GLN A 186 -14.03 6.58 7.94
N TYR A 187 -14.34 5.29 8.11
CA TYR A 187 -13.70 4.48 9.14
C TYR A 187 -12.20 4.30 8.88
N CYS A 188 -11.81 3.96 7.65
CA CYS A 188 -10.39 3.86 7.26
C CYS A 188 -9.64 5.17 7.50
N PHE A 189 -10.25 6.32 7.20
CA PHE A 189 -9.65 7.63 7.46
C PHE A 189 -9.38 7.86 8.94
N LEU A 190 -10.31 7.45 9.81
CA LEU A 190 -10.15 7.57 11.27
C LEU A 190 -9.15 6.54 11.84
N ILE A 191 -9.19 5.28 11.37
CA ILE A 191 -8.20 4.25 11.72
C ILE A 191 -6.78 4.78 11.46
N ALA A 192 -6.60 5.41 10.30
CA ALA A 192 -5.33 5.90 9.81
C ALA A 192 -5.01 7.35 10.25
N CYS A 193 -5.60 7.81 11.36
CA CYS A 193 -5.32 9.12 11.97
C CYS A 193 -5.42 10.30 10.98
N GLU A 194 -6.50 10.31 10.20
CA GLU A 194 -6.79 11.28 9.14
C GLU A 194 -5.86 11.20 7.91
N SER A 195 -5.44 9.99 7.55
CA SER A 195 -4.76 9.70 6.29
C SER A 195 -5.50 8.66 5.46
N ARG A 196 -5.07 8.44 4.22
CA ARG A 196 -5.65 7.42 3.32
C ARG A 196 -4.87 6.10 3.29
N LEU A 197 -3.98 5.86 4.25
CA LEU A 197 -3.11 4.67 4.28
C LEU A 197 -3.85 3.33 4.45
N CYS A 198 -5.14 3.34 4.79
CA CYS A 198 -5.99 2.14 4.84
C CYS A 198 -6.88 1.97 3.60
N LEU A 199 -6.59 2.70 2.52
CA LEU A 199 -7.32 2.66 1.26
C LEU A 199 -6.34 2.50 0.10
N HIS A 200 -6.71 1.70 -0.88
CA HIS A 200 -6.00 1.57 -2.15
C HIS A 200 -7.03 1.52 -3.28
N THR A 201 -6.79 2.25 -4.37
CA THR A 201 -7.55 2.07 -5.60
C THR A 201 -6.61 1.79 -6.76
N GLN A 202 -6.97 0.81 -7.58
CA GLN A 202 -6.22 0.38 -8.76
C GLN A 202 -7.13 0.27 -9.99
N GLY A 203 -6.51 0.25 -11.17
CA GLY A 203 -7.14 0.34 -12.48
C GLY A 203 -6.68 1.59 -13.26
N PRO A 204 -7.50 2.10 -14.19
CA PRO A 204 -8.72 1.47 -14.69
C PRO A 204 -8.41 0.18 -15.46
N TYR A 205 -9.30 -0.80 -15.41
CA TYR A 205 -9.25 -2.01 -16.21
C TYR A 205 -10.36 -1.98 -17.26
N LYS A 206 -10.02 -2.20 -18.53
CA LYS A 206 -11.00 -2.14 -19.62
C LYS A 206 -11.85 -3.43 -19.68
N ILE A 207 -13.10 -3.37 -19.23
CA ILE A 207 -13.99 -4.55 -19.17
C ILE A 207 -14.92 -4.70 -20.39
N ASP A 208 -15.24 -3.61 -21.09
CA ASP A 208 -15.75 -3.66 -22.46
C ASP A 208 -15.35 -2.40 -23.25
N ASP A 209 -16.09 -2.00 -24.29
CA ASP A 209 -15.75 -0.80 -25.08
C ASP A 209 -16.31 0.51 -24.52
N GLN A 210 -17.19 0.45 -23.52
CA GLN A 210 -17.85 1.60 -22.88
C GLN A 210 -17.60 1.68 -21.37
N ARG A 211 -17.14 0.58 -20.75
CA ARG A 211 -17.01 0.45 -19.30
C ARG A 211 -15.58 0.16 -18.86
N GLU A 212 -15.22 0.77 -17.75
CA GLU A 212 -13.99 0.51 -17.01
C GLU A 212 -14.32 -0.14 -15.67
N MET A 213 -13.34 -0.85 -15.10
CA MET A 213 -13.43 -1.37 -13.74
C MET A 213 -12.30 -0.77 -12.91
N ILE A 214 -12.63 -0.28 -11.73
CA ILE A 214 -11.66 0.02 -10.68
C ILE A 214 -11.84 -0.98 -9.53
N VAL A 215 -10.74 -1.28 -8.85
CA VAL A 215 -10.76 -2.15 -7.66
C VAL A 215 -10.26 -1.33 -6.48
N ARG A 216 -11.07 -1.28 -5.42
CA ARG A 216 -10.76 -0.53 -4.20
C ARG A 216 -10.63 -1.47 -3.01
N ASP A 217 -9.48 -1.43 -2.37
CA ASP A 217 -9.23 -2.16 -1.14
C ASP A 217 -9.36 -1.27 0.10
N HIS A 218 -9.83 -1.87 1.18
CA HIS A 218 -9.94 -1.30 2.52
C HIS A 218 -9.19 -2.23 3.48
N PHE A 219 -8.19 -1.70 4.18
CA PHE A 219 -7.29 -2.49 5.03
C PHE A 219 -7.44 -2.17 6.51
N ASP A 220 -6.95 -3.07 7.36
CA ASP A 220 -6.87 -2.87 8.82
C ASP A 220 -8.25 -2.54 9.44
N LEU A 221 -9.32 -3.18 8.97
CA LEU A 221 -10.70 -2.89 9.38
C LEU A 221 -11.12 -3.54 10.71
N SER A 222 -10.38 -4.55 11.19
CA SER A 222 -10.77 -5.36 12.35
C SER A 222 -9.67 -5.33 13.42
N GLU A 223 -9.70 -6.27 14.36
CA GLU A 223 -8.62 -6.50 15.33
C GLU A 223 -7.35 -6.95 14.58
N CYS A 224 -6.53 -5.98 14.17
CA CYS A 224 -5.36 -6.18 13.32
C CYS A 224 -4.07 -5.97 14.12
N SER A 225 -3.03 -5.38 13.53
CA SER A 225 -1.80 -5.00 14.25
C SER A 225 -1.92 -3.72 15.09
N LEU A 226 -2.92 -2.88 14.82
CA LEU A 226 -3.04 -1.55 15.44
C LEU A 226 -3.70 -1.66 16.82
N PRO A 227 -3.02 -1.27 17.92
CA PRO A 227 -3.54 -1.49 19.28
C PRO A 227 -4.81 -0.70 19.58
N TRP A 228 -5.07 0.39 18.85
CA TRP A 228 -6.32 1.15 19.02
C TRP A 228 -7.54 0.50 18.36
N LEU A 229 -7.38 -0.63 17.67
CA LEU A 229 -8.50 -1.40 17.12
C LEU A 229 -8.93 -2.58 18.01
N ASP A 230 -8.14 -2.93 19.03
CA ASP A 230 -8.50 -4.00 19.98
C ASP A 230 -9.81 -3.66 20.71
N GLY A 231 -10.80 -4.56 20.61
CA GLY A 231 -12.17 -4.37 21.09
C GLY A 231 -13.02 -3.35 20.29
N VAL A 232 -12.42 -2.50 19.46
CA VAL A 232 -13.13 -1.56 18.56
C VAL A 232 -13.61 -2.30 17.32
N GLY A 233 -12.70 -3.03 16.65
CA GLY A 233 -12.96 -3.77 15.41
C GLY A 233 -13.48 -5.19 15.61
N ALA A 234 -13.77 -5.61 16.86
CA ALA A 234 -14.13 -6.99 17.20
C ALA A 234 -15.36 -7.53 16.44
N GLU A 235 -16.32 -6.66 16.13
CA GLU A 235 -17.54 -7.01 15.39
C GLU A 235 -17.40 -6.80 13.86
N VAL A 236 -16.24 -6.34 13.39
CA VAL A 236 -15.96 -6.21 11.96
C VAL A 236 -15.41 -7.55 11.47
N PRO A 237 -16.15 -8.32 10.67
CA PRO A 237 -15.82 -9.73 10.39
C PRO A 237 -14.58 -9.91 9.51
N TYR A 238 -14.26 -8.93 8.69
CA TYR A 238 -13.15 -8.99 7.73
C TYR A 238 -12.14 -7.89 8.02
N ASN A 239 -10.86 -8.26 8.15
CA ASN A 239 -9.80 -7.27 8.32
C ASN A 239 -9.50 -6.50 7.02
N ASN A 240 -9.65 -7.15 5.87
CA ASN A 240 -9.47 -6.54 4.56
C ASN A 240 -10.69 -6.81 3.67
N LEU A 241 -11.12 -5.79 2.92
CA LEU A 241 -12.22 -5.89 1.95
C LEU A 241 -11.81 -5.27 0.62
N THR A 242 -12.04 -6.01 -0.46
CA THR A 242 -11.79 -5.61 -1.84
C THR A 242 -13.12 -5.43 -2.55
N VAL A 243 -13.35 -4.24 -3.09
CA VAL A 243 -14.56 -3.87 -3.82
C VAL A 243 -14.22 -3.66 -5.29
N THR A 244 -14.82 -4.46 -6.15
CA THR A 244 -14.74 -4.27 -7.61
C THR A 244 -15.91 -3.42 -8.06
N MET A 245 -15.66 -2.38 -8.84
CA MET A 245 -16.67 -1.44 -9.32
C MET A 245 -16.55 -1.30 -10.84
N ALA A 246 -17.57 -1.72 -11.58
CA ALA A 246 -17.73 -1.34 -12.97
C ALA A 246 -18.32 0.07 -13.05
N VAL A 247 -17.77 0.87 -13.95
CA VAL A 247 -18.14 2.26 -14.14
C VAL A 247 -18.46 2.54 -15.61
N ASP A 248 -19.47 3.39 -15.80
CA ASP A 248 -19.90 3.88 -17.10
C ASP A 248 -19.66 5.39 -17.18
N ASP A 249 -19.60 5.94 -18.39
CA ASP A 249 -19.60 7.39 -18.64
C ASP A 249 -18.48 8.18 -17.92
N CYS A 250 -17.36 7.54 -17.58
CA CYS A 250 -16.11 8.21 -17.20
C CYS A 250 -14.87 7.40 -17.59
N HIS A 251 -13.76 8.12 -17.72
CA HIS A 251 -12.43 7.53 -17.84
C HIS A 251 -11.55 7.94 -16.66
N PHE A 252 -10.98 6.97 -15.94
CA PHE A 252 -9.98 7.24 -14.90
C PHE A 252 -8.61 7.50 -15.54
N HIS A 253 -8.28 8.77 -15.73
CA HIS A 253 -7.00 9.18 -16.33
C HIS A 253 -5.87 9.27 -15.29
N ILE A 254 -6.18 9.22 -13.99
CA ILE A 254 -5.18 9.10 -12.92
C ILE A 254 -5.61 7.99 -11.97
N CYS A 255 -4.70 7.06 -11.73
CA CYS A 255 -4.61 6.12 -10.63
C CYS A 255 -3.17 6.18 -10.12
N ASP A 256 -2.90 7.05 -9.16
CA ASP A 256 -1.54 7.44 -8.78
C ASP A 256 -0.89 6.48 -7.75
N ASP A 257 0.39 6.73 -7.44
CA ASP A 257 1.17 5.95 -6.48
C ASP A 257 0.73 6.15 -5.02
N TRP A 258 -0.24 7.05 -4.76
CA TRP A 258 -0.96 7.11 -3.49
C TRP A 258 -2.21 6.22 -3.45
N GLY A 259 -2.54 5.54 -4.54
CA GLY A 259 -3.79 4.78 -4.68
C GLY A 259 -5.03 5.67 -4.77
N SER A 260 -4.84 6.95 -5.14
CA SER A 260 -5.93 7.90 -5.41
C SER A 260 -6.28 7.90 -6.89
N THR A 261 -7.50 8.31 -7.22
CA THR A 261 -7.98 8.34 -8.60
C THR A 261 -8.59 9.67 -8.98
N GLU A 262 -8.47 10.04 -10.25
CA GLU A 262 -9.20 11.13 -10.89
C GLU A 262 -9.82 10.63 -12.19
N ALA A 263 -11.03 11.09 -12.48
CA ALA A 263 -11.79 10.69 -13.65
C ALA A 263 -12.34 11.89 -14.41
N GLU A 264 -12.44 11.75 -15.73
CA GLU A 264 -13.09 12.74 -16.59
C GLU A 264 -14.17 12.07 -17.46
N PRO A 265 -15.44 12.52 -17.43
CA PRO A 265 -16.00 13.44 -16.43
C PRO A 265 -15.95 12.83 -15.01
N GLU A 266 -16.00 13.67 -13.97
CA GLU A 266 -15.87 13.27 -12.55
C GLU A 266 -16.65 11.99 -12.20
N PHE A 267 -16.01 11.08 -11.46
CA PHE A 267 -16.64 9.87 -10.95
C PHE A 267 -17.62 10.21 -9.83
N LYS A 268 -18.86 9.79 -10.00
CA LYS A 268 -19.96 9.98 -9.05
C LYS A 268 -20.69 8.65 -8.88
N ALA A 269 -21.44 8.52 -7.79
CA ALA A 269 -22.15 7.28 -7.48
C ALA A 269 -23.10 6.84 -8.61
N ASP A 270 -23.64 7.77 -9.39
CA ASP A 270 -24.55 7.49 -10.51
C ASP A 270 -23.89 6.80 -11.71
N LYS A 271 -22.55 6.79 -11.76
CA LYS A 271 -21.76 6.11 -12.79
C LYS A 271 -21.43 4.66 -12.47
N LEU A 272 -21.76 4.20 -11.25
CA LEU A 272 -21.55 2.81 -10.85
C LEU A 272 -22.58 1.92 -11.56
N SER A 273 -22.08 0.98 -12.38
CA SER A 273 -22.91 0.07 -13.18
C SER A 273 -22.80 -1.39 -12.76
N GLY A 274 -21.85 -1.72 -11.89
CA GLY A 274 -21.74 -3.04 -11.31
C GLY A 274 -20.84 -3.09 -10.08
N ILE A 275 -21.09 -4.03 -9.19
CA ILE A 275 -20.39 -4.15 -7.91
C ILE A 275 -20.12 -5.61 -7.55
N GLY A 276 -18.99 -5.85 -6.89
CA GLY A 276 -18.60 -7.14 -6.33
C GLY A 276 -17.74 -6.95 -5.09
N LEU A 277 -17.80 -7.92 -4.17
CA LEU A 277 -17.17 -7.83 -2.86
C LEU A 277 -16.37 -9.09 -2.53
N TYR A 278 -15.14 -8.89 -2.08
CA TYR A 278 -14.20 -9.95 -1.75
C TYR A 278 -13.43 -9.63 -0.47
N THR A 279 -12.81 -10.65 0.12
CA THR A 279 -11.81 -10.53 1.18
C THR A 279 -10.58 -11.36 0.82
N SER A 280 -9.41 -10.95 1.29
CA SER A 280 -8.18 -11.73 1.17
C SER A 280 -7.15 -11.25 2.19
N ASP A 281 -6.20 -12.13 2.48
CA ASP A 281 -5.00 -11.83 3.25
C ASP A 281 -3.88 -12.84 2.92
N MET A 282 -2.79 -12.75 3.66
CA MET A 282 -1.63 -13.63 3.52
C MET A 282 -1.90 -15.10 3.90
N LEU A 283 -3.11 -15.48 4.30
CA LEU A 283 -3.53 -16.86 4.59
C LEU A 283 -4.62 -17.38 3.63
N SER A 284 -4.93 -16.63 2.59
CA SER A 284 -6.00 -16.92 1.64
C SER A 284 -5.50 -17.40 0.27
N GLU A 285 -6.26 -18.30 -0.36
CA GLU A 285 -6.04 -18.73 -1.76
C GLU A 285 -6.66 -17.71 -2.73
N GLY A 286 -6.08 -16.51 -2.77
CA GLY A 286 -6.59 -15.43 -3.59
C GLY A 286 -7.77 -14.68 -2.98
N TYR A 287 -8.55 -14.02 -3.83
CA TYR A 287 -9.73 -13.27 -3.43
C TYR A 287 -10.92 -14.20 -3.16
N ILE A 288 -11.45 -14.16 -1.93
CA ILE A 288 -12.59 -14.95 -1.48
C ILE A 288 -13.86 -14.09 -1.60
N PRO A 289 -14.90 -14.51 -2.34
CA PRO A 289 -16.15 -13.75 -2.46
C PRO A 289 -16.88 -13.61 -1.11
N VAL A 290 -17.49 -12.44 -0.87
CA VAL A 290 -18.20 -12.13 0.37
C VAL A 290 -19.64 -11.72 0.03
N GLY A 291 -20.61 -12.57 0.39
CA GLY A 291 -22.03 -12.34 0.08
C GLY A 291 -22.39 -12.49 -1.40
N MET A 292 -21.54 -13.10 -2.23
CA MET A 292 -21.66 -13.06 -3.69
C MET A 292 -22.53 -14.18 -4.31
N ASN A 293 -23.21 -15.04 -3.52
CA ASN A 293 -23.98 -16.15 -4.10
C ASN A 293 -25.28 -15.69 -4.79
N SER A 294 -25.82 -14.54 -4.41
CA SER A 294 -26.92 -13.87 -5.12
C SER A 294 -26.82 -12.36 -4.95
N ARG A 295 -27.56 -11.63 -5.79
CA ARG A 295 -27.70 -10.18 -5.69
C ARG A 295 -28.25 -9.76 -4.31
N GLU A 296 -29.26 -10.47 -3.83
CA GLU A 296 -29.92 -10.19 -2.55
C GLU A 296 -29.00 -10.42 -1.35
N GLU A 297 -28.21 -11.49 -1.37
CA GLU A 297 -27.22 -11.77 -0.33
C GLU A 297 -26.15 -10.67 -0.29
N LEU A 298 -25.69 -10.20 -1.46
CA LEU A 298 -24.68 -9.14 -1.54
C LEU A 298 -25.22 -7.82 -0.98
N THR A 299 -26.44 -7.45 -1.34
CA THR A 299 -27.13 -6.26 -0.81
C THR A 299 -27.22 -6.32 0.71
N GLN A 300 -27.68 -7.45 1.27
CA GLN A 300 -27.79 -7.63 2.72
C GLN A 300 -26.42 -7.56 3.40
N THR A 301 -25.41 -8.17 2.79
CA THR A 301 -24.01 -8.15 3.28
C THR A 301 -23.47 -6.72 3.36
N PHE A 302 -23.73 -5.88 2.35
CA PHE A 302 -23.33 -4.47 2.40
C PHE A 302 -24.02 -3.70 3.54
N HIS A 303 -25.31 -3.94 3.79
CA HIS A 303 -26.01 -3.31 4.90
C HIS A 303 -25.45 -3.73 6.27
N GLU A 304 -25.18 -5.02 6.46
CA GLU A 304 -24.60 -5.55 7.71
C GLU A 304 -23.20 -4.98 7.96
N LEU A 305 -22.33 -5.00 6.94
CA LEU A 305 -20.99 -4.44 7.04
C LEU A 305 -21.02 -2.94 7.32
N ALA A 306 -21.90 -2.18 6.65
CA ALA A 306 -22.05 -0.76 6.90
C ALA A 306 -22.51 -0.48 8.35
N GLY A 307 -23.38 -1.32 8.92
CA GLY A 307 -23.77 -1.27 10.33
C GLY A 307 -22.58 -1.49 11.28
N ASN A 308 -21.88 -2.60 11.11
CA ASN A 308 -20.74 -2.97 11.95
C ASN A 308 -19.62 -1.91 11.90
N ILE A 309 -19.35 -1.35 10.71
CA ILE A 309 -18.36 -0.30 10.51
C ILE A 309 -18.78 1.00 11.19
N LYS A 310 -20.05 1.40 11.12
CA LYS A 310 -20.55 2.59 11.82
C LYS A 310 -20.40 2.45 13.34
N ASP A 311 -20.69 1.27 13.88
CA ASP A 311 -20.52 0.98 15.30
C ASP A 311 -19.04 1.00 15.71
N ALA A 312 -18.17 0.38 14.93
CA ALA A 312 -16.72 0.43 15.14
C ALA A 312 -16.18 1.88 15.06
N THR A 313 -16.67 2.67 14.12
CA THR A 313 -16.32 4.09 13.96
C THR A 313 -16.71 4.89 15.21
N ALA A 314 -17.91 4.68 15.75
CA ALA A 314 -18.35 5.34 16.97
C ALA A 314 -17.49 4.98 18.19
N LYS A 315 -17.14 3.70 18.35
CA LYS A 315 -16.22 3.23 19.42
C LYS A 315 -14.82 3.84 19.26
N LEU A 316 -14.32 3.91 18.03
CA LEU A 316 -13.01 4.48 17.73
C LEU A 316 -12.97 5.99 18.05
N TRP A 317 -14.00 6.74 17.68
CA TRP A 317 -14.15 8.14 18.06
C TRP A 317 -14.11 8.35 19.58
N GLN A 318 -14.83 7.54 20.34
CA GLN A 318 -14.82 7.62 21.81
C GLN A 318 -13.43 7.37 22.38
N ARG A 319 -12.68 6.43 21.81
CA ARG A 319 -11.30 6.13 22.21
C ARG A 319 -10.35 7.29 21.89
N ILE A 320 -10.38 7.80 20.66
CA ILE A 320 -9.51 8.91 20.22
C ILE A 320 -9.80 10.20 20.98
N ALA A 321 -11.06 10.48 21.30
CA ALA A 321 -11.44 11.66 22.08
C ALA A 321 -10.80 11.70 23.48
N GLY A 322 -10.39 10.54 24.02
CA GLY A 322 -9.68 10.44 25.29
C GLY A 322 -8.15 10.52 25.19
N TRP A 323 -7.59 10.66 23.98
CA TRP A 323 -6.14 10.62 23.79
C TRP A 323 -5.43 11.90 24.21
N SER A 324 -4.25 11.74 24.79
CA SER A 324 -3.28 12.82 24.91
C SER A 324 -2.67 13.16 23.55
N ARG A 325 -2.02 14.32 23.45
CA ARG A 325 -1.27 14.69 22.24
C ARG A 325 -0.18 13.65 21.91
N ASP A 326 0.49 13.10 22.91
CA ASP A 326 1.53 12.08 22.68
C ASP A 326 0.95 10.78 22.14
N GLN A 327 -0.25 10.39 22.57
CA GLN A 327 -0.97 9.25 22.00
C GLN A 327 -1.40 9.53 20.54
N MET A 328 -1.90 10.73 20.25
CA MET A 328 -2.22 11.13 18.87
C MET A 328 -0.97 11.17 17.97
N MET A 329 0.15 11.66 18.50
CA MET A 329 1.45 11.63 17.81
C MET A 329 1.90 10.21 17.51
N ASP A 330 1.80 9.31 18.49
CA ASP A 330 2.21 7.91 18.30
C ASP A 330 1.32 7.17 17.32
N ALA A 331 0.00 7.30 17.45
CA ALA A 331 -0.94 6.64 16.55
C ALA A 331 -0.72 7.10 15.09
N GLY A 332 -0.58 8.40 14.86
CA GLY A 332 -0.29 8.94 13.53
C GLY A 332 1.09 8.52 13.02
N ALA A 333 2.12 8.60 13.87
CA ALA A 333 3.48 8.24 13.46
C ALA A 333 3.59 6.75 13.13
N ILE A 334 3.01 5.87 13.96
CA ILE A 334 2.93 4.42 13.75
C ILE A 334 2.12 4.10 12.49
N THR A 335 1.02 4.81 12.21
CA THR A 335 0.24 4.58 10.98
C THR A 335 1.09 4.72 9.72
N TYR A 336 1.88 5.80 9.64
CA TYR A 336 2.77 6.05 8.49
C TYR A 336 3.97 5.10 8.49
N TYR A 337 4.62 4.94 9.63
CA TYR A 337 5.78 4.07 9.78
C TYR A 337 5.46 2.60 9.46
N ALA A 338 4.34 2.09 9.95
CA ALA A 338 3.93 0.70 9.80
C ALA A 338 3.16 0.44 8.50
N CYS A 339 3.17 1.35 7.53
CA CYS A 339 2.48 1.15 6.25
C CYS A 339 2.96 -0.10 5.50
N ILE A 340 4.22 -0.51 5.69
CA ILE A 340 4.82 -1.71 5.08
C ILE A 340 4.84 -2.94 6.02
N LYS A 341 4.18 -2.89 7.18
CA LYS A 341 4.24 -3.95 8.21
C LYS A 341 3.81 -5.32 7.68
N ASP A 342 2.92 -5.34 6.68
CA ASP A 342 2.37 -6.58 6.12
C ASP A 342 3.44 -7.37 5.34
N LEU A 343 4.58 -6.76 4.96
CA LEU A 343 5.74 -7.51 4.47
C LEU A 343 6.21 -8.54 5.52
N ALA A 344 6.24 -8.15 6.80
CA ALA A 344 6.62 -9.03 7.91
C ALA A 344 5.54 -10.07 8.22
N HIS A 345 4.27 -9.73 8.06
CA HIS A 345 3.18 -10.71 8.19
C HIS A 345 3.27 -11.77 7.09
N VAL A 346 3.47 -11.37 5.83
CA VAL A 346 3.63 -12.31 4.70
C VAL A 346 4.84 -13.23 4.91
N ALA A 347 5.96 -12.69 5.41
CA ALA A 347 7.16 -13.47 5.71
C ALA A 347 7.07 -14.27 7.03
N GLY A 348 6.00 -14.11 7.81
CA GLY A 348 5.80 -14.79 9.10
C GLY A 348 6.80 -14.38 10.19
N VAL A 349 7.30 -13.14 10.17
CA VAL A 349 8.29 -12.60 11.13
C VAL A 349 7.83 -11.33 11.84
N TYR A 350 6.54 -11.01 11.75
CA TYR A 350 6.00 -9.83 12.41
C TYR A 350 6.22 -9.88 13.92
N ASP A 351 6.64 -8.76 14.49
CA ASP A 351 6.77 -8.54 15.92
C ASP A 351 6.15 -7.20 16.30
N VAL A 352 5.35 -7.17 17.35
CA VAL A 352 4.68 -5.93 17.80
C VAL A 352 5.70 -4.85 18.15
N ASP A 353 6.83 -5.22 18.75
CA ASP A 353 7.86 -4.26 19.18
C ASP A 353 8.59 -3.62 18.00
N ASP A 354 8.63 -4.32 16.87
CA ASP A 354 9.18 -3.82 15.62
C ASP A 354 8.31 -2.72 15.01
N TRP A 355 6.99 -2.88 15.05
CA TRP A 355 6.08 -2.08 14.23
C TRP A 355 5.22 -1.08 15.01
N MET A 356 4.95 -1.33 16.30
CA MET A 356 4.04 -0.52 17.12
C MET A 356 4.76 0.38 18.13
N LYS A 357 6.04 0.68 17.87
CA LYS A 357 6.89 1.51 18.74
C LYS A 357 7.75 2.49 17.94
N ILE A 358 8.03 3.65 18.55
CA ILE A 358 8.91 4.70 18.02
C ILE A 358 10.31 4.50 18.57
N ASP A 359 11.31 4.41 17.68
CA ASP A 359 12.73 4.32 18.04
C ASP A 359 13.15 5.51 18.90
N HIS A 360 13.89 5.27 19.98
CA HIS A 360 14.34 6.35 20.88
C HIS A 360 15.19 7.43 20.15
N ARG A 361 15.87 7.08 19.05
CA ARG A 361 16.63 8.01 18.20
C ARG A 361 15.73 8.96 17.42
N ALA A 362 14.52 8.52 17.06
CA ALA A 362 13.49 9.37 16.47
C ALA A 362 12.76 10.17 17.57
N ASP A 363 12.39 9.50 18.66
CA ASP A 363 11.60 10.07 19.75
C ASP A 363 12.27 11.28 20.42
N ARG A 364 13.61 11.34 20.45
CA ARG A 364 14.36 12.51 20.97
C ARG A 364 13.98 13.84 20.30
N PHE A 365 13.39 13.81 19.11
CA PHE A 365 12.93 14.99 18.38
C PHE A 365 11.45 15.33 18.61
N ARG A 366 10.67 14.49 19.30
CA ARG A 366 9.27 14.75 19.60
C ARG A 366 9.00 16.15 20.18
N PRO A 367 9.80 16.66 21.14
CA PRO A 367 9.57 18.01 21.68
C PRO A 367 9.72 19.14 20.65
N LEU A 368 10.46 18.91 19.56
CA LEU A 368 10.61 19.87 18.46
C LEU A 368 9.40 19.87 17.53
N PHE A 369 8.75 18.71 17.35
CA PHE A 369 7.58 18.53 16.48
C PHE A 369 6.28 19.01 17.14
N ASN A 370 6.25 20.29 17.48
CA ASN A 370 5.01 21.03 17.74
C ASN A 370 4.31 21.37 16.41
N ASP A 371 3.05 21.82 16.49
CA ASP A 371 2.21 21.97 15.30
C ASP A 371 2.69 23.07 14.34
N GLU A 372 3.28 24.16 14.86
CA GLU A 372 3.82 25.25 14.05
C GLU A 372 5.07 24.80 13.29
N TYR A 373 6.05 24.26 14.02
CA TYR A 373 7.27 23.74 13.42
C TYR A 373 6.98 22.58 12.47
N GLY A 374 6.11 21.65 12.88
CA GLY A 374 5.74 20.49 12.09
C GLY A 374 5.14 20.88 10.74
N ARG A 375 4.19 21.81 10.74
CA ARG A 375 3.56 22.33 9.51
C ARG A 375 4.59 22.96 8.58
N ASP A 376 5.38 23.90 9.10
CA ASP A 376 6.31 24.69 8.28
C ASP A 376 7.45 23.81 7.77
N CYS A 377 8.00 22.94 8.62
CA CYS A 377 9.07 22.03 8.25
C CYS A 377 8.60 21.00 7.21
N LEU A 378 7.43 20.38 7.38
CA LEU A 378 6.91 19.47 6.36
C LEU A 378 6.68 20.18 5.03
N GLY A 379 6.11 21.39 5.04
CA GLY A 379 5.93 22.21 3.84
C GLY A 379 7.24 22.50 3.10
N GLU A 380 8.32 22.82 3.84
CA GLU A 380 9.65 23.02 3.27
C GLU A 380 10.25 21.73 2.67
N MET A 381 10.03 20.60 3.33
CA MET A 381 10.58 19.31 2.91
C MET A 381 10.03 18.81 1.58
N VAL A 382 8.73 19.01 1.31
CA VAL A 382 8.07 18.40 0.13
C VAL A 382 7.49 19.39 -0.89
N GLY A 383 7.28 20.67 -0.54
CA GLY A 383 6.56 21.63 -1.40
C GLY A 383 7.33 22.91 -1.73
N LEU A 384 7.79 23.64 -0.71
CA LEU A 384 8.47 24.94 -0.89
C LEU A 384 9.92 24.77 -1.35
N ILE A 385 10.57 23.70 -0.88
CA ILE A 385 11.89 23.23 -1.31
C ILE A 385 12.94 24.37 -1.27
N SER A 386 13.09 25.05 -0.14
CA SER A 386 14.03 26.17 0.02
C SER A 386 15.27 25.82 0.85
N LEU A 387 15.33 24.61 1.41
CA LEU A 387 16.43 24.19 2.27
C LEU A 387 17.75 24.08 1.48
N PRO A 388 18.91 24.33 2.10
CA PRO A 388 20.21 24.36 1.39
C PRO A 388 20.53 23.07 0.64
N GLN A 389 20.23 21.90 1.21
CA GLN A 389 20.50 20.59 0.59
C GLN A 389 19.62 20.33 -0.65
N GLN A 390 18.50 21.02 -0.77
CA GLN A 390 17.59 20.92 -1.91
C GLN A 390 18.03 21.81 -3.09
N GLN A 391 18.90 22.79 -2.86
CA GLN A 391 19.36 23.70 -3.92
C GLN A 391 20.43 23.03 -4.78
N ILE A 392 20.35 23.25 -6.10
CA ILE A 392 21.36 22.76 -7.05
C ILE A 392 21.91 23.87 -7.92
N SER A 393 22.82 23.51 -8.82
CA SER A 393 23.36 24.41 -9.84
C SER A 393 22.25 25.15 -10.57
N ASP A 394 22.40 26.47 -10.73
CA ASP A 394 21.50 27.34 -11.50
C ASP A 394 21.38 26.96 -12.99
N TYR A 395 22.26 26.07 -13.47
CA TYR A 395 22.21 25.52 -14.83
C TYR A 395 21.35 24.25 -14.96
N SER A 396 20.76 23.76 -13.87
CA SER A 396 19.93 22.57 -13.83
C SER A 396 18.49 22.93 -13.48
N MET A 397 17.52 22.13 -13.93
CA MET A 397 16.10 22.32 -13.62
C MET A 397 15.47 20.99 -13.19
N MET A 398 14.63 21.06 -12.15
CA MET A 398 13.83 19.95 -11.65
C MET A 398 12.66 19.63 -12.58
N MET A 399 12.25 18.37 -12.60
CA MET A 399 10.96 17.96 -13.18
C MET A 399 9.80 18.70 -12.48
N HIS A 400 8.76 19.06 -13.24
CA HIS A 400 7.53 19.76 -12.80
C HIS A 400 7.67 21.23 -12.37
N SER A 401 8.72 21.64 -11.65
CA SER A 401 8.87 23.03 -11.19
C SER A 401 9.71 23.94 -12.09
N ASN A 402 10.57 23.37 -12.96
CA ASN A 402 11.60 24.08 -13.72
C ASN A 402 12.55 24.95 -12.86
N ALA A 403 12.58 24.75 -11.54
CA ALA A 403 13.48 25.47 -10.63
C ALA A 403 14.81 24.71 -10.46
N PRO A 404 15.92 25.38 -10.09
CA PRO A 404 17.20 24.74 -9.77
C PRO A 404 17.16 24.10 -8.38
N LYS A 405 16.26 23.12 -8.22
CA LYS A 405 15.96 22.45 -6.96
C LYS A 405 15.90 20.93 -7.13
N ARG A 406 15.88 20.19 -6.03
CA ARG A 406 15.53 18.76 -5.97
C ARG A 406 14.97 18.40 -4.60
N VAL A 407 14.17 17.34 -4.52
CA VAL A 407 13.65 16.85 -3.24
C VAL A 407 14.71 16.10 -2.44
N TYR A 408 15.36 15.11 -3.06
CA TYR A 408 16.30 14.21 -2.38
C TYR A 408 17.76 14.52 -2.74
N THR A 409 18.62 14.56 -1.72
CA THR A 409 20.05 14.80 -1.84
C THR A 409 20.76 13.53 -2.32
N PRO A 410 21.48 13.55 -3.45
CA PRO A 410 22.18 12.38 -3.98
C PRO A 410 23.35 11.96 -3.08
N ILE A 411 23.75 10.69 -3.18
CA ILE A 411 24.97 10.19 -2.54
C ILE A 411 26.18 10.61 -3.41
N PRO A 412 27.20 11.29 -2.84
CA PRO A 412 28.40 11.70 -3.56
C PRO A 412 29.21 10.52 -4.12
N TYR A 413 29.77 10.67 -5.33
CA TYR A 413 30.56 9.60 -5.99
C TYR A 413 31.98 9.43 -5.45
N ASP A 414 32.52 10.44 -4.76
CA ASP A 414 33.88 10.41 -4.23
C ASP A 414 34.06 9.37 -3.12
N ILE A 415 32.97 8.93 -2.49
CA ILE A 415 32.96 7.85 -1.48
C ILE A 415 33.56 6.55 -2.03
N LEU A 416 33.45 6.31 -3.35
CA LEU A 416 34.03 5.14 -4.00
C LEU A 416 35.56 5.14 -3.95
N LYS A 417 36.16 6.33 -3.83
CA LYS A 417 37.60 6.53 -3.71
C LYS A 417 38.03 6.73 -2.26
N THR A 418 37.31 7.54 -1.50
CA THR A 418 37.71 7.96 -0.15
C THR A 418 37.34 6.92 0.90
N GLY A 419 36.21 6.24 0.74
CA GLY A 419 35.61 5.40 1.77
C GLY A 419 35.20 6.18 3.03
N ASP A 420 35.16 7.51 2.99
CA ASP A 420 34.78 8.36 4.13
C ASP A 420 33.26 8.52 4.19
N TYR A 421 32.60 7.53 4.79
CA TYR A 421 31.18 7.58 5.12
C TYR A 421 30.84 6.61 6.25
N VAL A 422 29.77 6.89 6.99
CA VAL A 422 29.17 5.90 7.88
C VAL A 422 28.26 4.98 7.04
N PRO A 423 28.47 3.66 7.03
CA PRO A 423 27.76 2.79 6.10
C PRO A 423 26.28 2.60 6.45
N SER A 424 25.93 2.58 7.73
CA SER A 424 24.61 2.21 8.21
C SER A 424 24.23 3.01 9.46
N VAL A 425 22.92 3.14 9.71
CA VAL A 425 22.35 3.70 10.94
C VAL A 425 22.43 2.74 12.13
N GLY A 426 22.84 1.49 11.91
CA GLY A 426 22.97 0.45 12.94
C GLY A 426 21.72 -0.41 13.08
N ASP A 427 21.72 -1.29 14.08
CA ASP A 427 20.64 -2.25 14.32
C ASP A 427 19.33 -1.56 14.73
N VAL A 428 18.22 -2.30 14.63
CA VAL A 428 16.93 -1.85 15.16
C VAL A 428 17.03 -1.74 16.69
N GLU A 429 16.75 -0.55 17.22
CA GLU A 429 16.81 -0.29 18.65
C GLU A 429 15.43 -0.41 19.32
N ARG A 430 15.44 -0.46 20.66
CA ARG A 430 14.21 -0.50 21.44
C ARG A 430 13.39 0.77 21.21
N GLY A 431 12.12 0.59 20.91
CA GLY A 431 11.17 1.70 20.82
C GLY A 431 10.36 1.93 22.09
N ILE A 432 9.65 3.06 22.12
CA ILE A 432 8.67 3.44 23.13
C ILE A 432 7.32 3.74 22.47
N THR A 433 6.24 3.70 23.26
CA THR A 433 4.91 4.16 22.85
C THR A 433 4.11 4.61 24.08
N TYR A 434 3.25 5.60 23.89
CA TYR A 434 2.26 6.10 24.86
C TYR A 434 0.88 5.49 24.64
N LEU A 435 0.73 4.66 23.60
CA LEU A 435 -0.48 3.90 23.33
C LEU A 435 -0.60 2.68 24.26
N PRO A 436 -1.81 2.13 24.44
CA PRO A 436 -1.99 0.85 25.11
C PRO A 436 -1.17 -0.27 24.44
N GLU A 437 -0.79 -1.26 25.25
CA GLU A 437 -0.20 -2.50 24.73
C GLU A 437 -1.19 -3.24 23.83
N LYS A 438 -0.67 -3.87 22.77
CA LYS A 438 -1.45 -4.63 21.80
C LYS A 438 -1.98 -5.92 22.43
N GLU A 439 -3.27 -6.21 22.29
CA GLU A 439 -3.84 -7.51 22.64
C GLU A 439 -3.42 -8.57 21.61
N ASP A 440 -3.13 -9.80 22.05
CA ASP A 440 -2.64 -10.87 21.18
C ASP A 440 -3.76 -11.53 20.35
N ARG A 441 -4.37 -10.74 19.47
CA ARG A 441 -5.50 -11.12 18.62
C ARG A 441 -5.38 -10.47 17.25
N TYR A 442 -5.49 -11.30 16.21
CA TYR A 442 -5.37 -10.90 14.81
C TYR A 442 -6.49 -11.57 14.02
N ASN A 443 -7.44 -10.79 13.50
CA ASN A 443 -8.51 -11.29 12.67
C ASN A 443 -8.01 -11.52 11.23
N THR A 444 -8.17 -12.73 10.74
CA THR A 444 -7.69 -13.19 9.43
C THR A 444 -8.80 -13.94 8.69
N THR A 445 -8.59 -14.27 7.42
CA THR A 445 -9.48 -15.15 6.64
C THR A 445 -9.62 -16.56 7.23
N GLN A 446 -8.72 -16.95 8.14
CA GLN A 446 -8.78 -18.23 8.88
C GLN A 446 -9.27 -18.06 10.33
N GLY A 447 -9.94 -16.94 10.63
CA GLY A 447 -10.44 -16.59 11.96
C GLY A 447 -9.44 -15.77 12.79
N THR A 448 -9.77 -15.56 14.07
CA THR A 448 -8.89 -14.84 15.00
C THR A 448 -7.78 -15.74 15.51
N LEU A 449 -6.54 -15.29 15.36
CA LEU A 449 -5.32 -16.02 15.74
C LEU A 449 -4.52 -15.23 16.77
N THR A 450 -3.72 -15.95 17.56
CA THR A 450 -2.58 -15.35 18.27
C THR A 450 -1.47 -14.99 17.29
N LEU A 451 -0.56 -14.08 17.65
CA LEU A 451 0.58 -13.70 16.82
C LEU A 451 1.45 -14.91 16.46
N SER A 452 1.71 -15.79 17.44
CA SER A 452 2.53 -16.98 17.21
C SER A 452 1.88 -17.94 16.21
N GLU A 453 0.56 -18.09 16.24
CA GLU A 453 -0.16 -18.90 15.26
C GLU A 453 -0.18 -18.24 13.89
N PHE A 454 -0.39 -16.93 13.86
CA PHE A 454 -0.44 -16.16 12.62
C PHE A 454 0.89 -16.20 11.89
N ASN A 455 2.01 -15.87 12.56
CA ASN A 455 3.34 -15.93 11.98
C ASN A 455 3.69 -17.33 11.46
N ARG A 456 3.41 -18.38 12.25
CA ARG A 456 3.67 -19.77 11.82
C ARG A 456 2.87 -20.12 10.57
N LYS A 457 1.56 -19.84 10.57
CA LYS A 457 0.70 -20.15 9.42
C LYS A 457 1.12 -19.37 8.18
N ALA A 458 1.48 -18.09 8.31
CA ALA A 458 1.90 -17.27 7.18
C ALA A 458 3.24 -17.75 6.60
N ALA A 459 4.20 -18.12 7.45
CA ALA A 459 5.47 -18.70 7.03
C ALA A 459 5.30 -20.05 6.29
N ASP A 460 4.35 -20.87 6.75
CA ASP A 460 4.08 -22.20 6.17
C ASP A 460 3.20 -22.13 4.91
N PHE A 461 2.46 -21.04 4.71
CA PHE A 461 1.50 -20.90 3.61
C PHE A 461 2.20 -20.49 2.31
N VAL A 462 1.87 -21.19 1.22
CA VAL A 462 2.28 -20.85 -0.15
C VAL A 462 1.05 -20.94 -1.04
N PRO A 463 0.54 -19.84 -1.60
CA PRO A 463 -0.63 -19.86 -2.46
C PRO A 463 -0.45 -20.82 -3.63
N GLU A 464 -1.53 -21.47 -4.06
CA GLU A 464 -1.49 -22.43 -5.17
C GLU A 464 -0.95 -21.80 -6.47
N THR A 465 -1.16 -20.49 -6.66
CA THR A 465 -0.65 -19.71 -7.79
C THR A 465 0.88 -19.60 -7.86
N LEU A 466 1.58 -19.89 -6.76
CA LEU A 466 3.04 -19.85 -6.68
C LEU A 466 3.68 -21.24 -6.62
N GLN A 467 2.87 -22.30 -6.52
CA GLN A 467 3.36 -23.67 -6.49
C GLN A 467 3.62 -24.20 -7.92
N ASN A 468 4.47 -25.22 -8.03
CA ASN A 468 4.74 -25.93 -9.29
C ASN A 468 5.13 -25.00 -10.46
N ASP A 469 5.95 -23.98 -10.17
CA ASP A 469 6.40 -22.97 -11.13
C ASP A 469 5.29 -22.16 -11.81
N ARG A 470 4.06 -22.19 -11.28
CA ARG A 470 2.92 -21.42 -11.83
C ARG A 470 3.18 -19.90 -11.81
N ASN A 471 3.97 -19.41 -10.86
CA ASN A 471 4.38 -18.01 -10.83
C ASN A 471 5.22 -17.61 -12.07
N LEU A 472 5.90 -18.56 -12.73
CA LEU A 472 6.70 -18.29 -13.92
C LEU A 472 5.86 -18.19 -15.20
N LEU A 473 4.59 -18.63 -15.16
CA LEU A 473 3.65 -18.58 -16.28
C LEU A 473 3.02 -17.18 -16.42
N CYS A 474 3.83 -16.19 -16.83
CA CYS A 474 3.35 -14.81 -17.01
C CYS A 474 2.37 -14.66 -18.18
N GLU A 475 1.69 -13.52 -18.25
CA GLU A 475 0.71 -13.21 -19.31
C GLU A 475 1.30 -13.32 -20.72
N THR A 476 2.59 -13.02 -20.89
CA THR A 476 3.28 -13.23 -22.17
C THR A 476 3.36 -14.71 -22.52
N TRP A 477 3.69 -15.57 -21.57
CA TRP A 477 3.75 -17.02 -21.81
C TRP A 477 2.35 -17.58 -22.09
N VAL A 478 1.35 -17.21 -21.28
CA VAL A 478 -0.05 -17.63 -21.45
C VAL A 478 -0.58 -17.25 -22.83
N LYS A 479 -0.30 -16.03 -23.31
CA LYS A 479 -0.72 -15.58 -24.65
C LYS A 479 -0.32 -16.54 -25.78
N PHE A 480 0.83 -17.20 -25.67
CA PHE A 480 1.33 -18.15 -26.68
C PHE A 480 1.05 -19.63 -26.35
N HIS A 481 0.47 -19.92 -25.18
CA HIS A 481 0.23 -21.28 -24.68
C HIS A 481 -1.15 -21.41 -24.02
N TYR A 482 -2.12 -20.57 -24.42
CA TYR A 482 -3.44 -20.51 -23.78
C TYR A 482 -4.24 -21.82 -23.88
N ASP A 483 -3.89 -22.67 -24.86
CA ASP A 483 -4.47 -23.98 -25.11
C ASP A 483 -3.73 -25.12 -24.36
N SER A 484 -2.68 -24.80 -23.61
CA SER A 484 -1.91 -25.79 -22.87
C SER A 484 -2.61 -26.18 -21.55
N PRO A 485 -2.42 -27.42 -21.07
CA PRO A 485 -2.93 -27.85 -19.77
C PRO A 485 -2.44 -26.98 -18.59
N GLN A 486 -1.23 -26.43 -18.67
CA GLN A 486 -0.67 -25.58 -17.62
C GLN A 486 -1.32 -24.19 -17.57
N ALA A 487 -1.65 -23.59 -18.72
CA ALA A 487 -2.42 -22.35 -18.75
C ALA A 487 -3.83 -22.56 -18.20
N ASP A 488 -4.48 -23.65 -18.64
CA ASP A 488 -5.81 -24.05 -18.17
C ASP A 488 -5.84 -24.25 -16.64
N ASP A 489 -4.87 -24.98 -16.10
CA ASP A 489 -4.71 -25.21 -14.67
C ASP A 489 -4.50 -23.90 -13.88
N LEU A 490 -3.61 -23.01 -14.36
CA LEU A 490 -3.39 -21.70 -13.75
C LEU A 490 -4.68 -20.86 -13.66
N TYR A 491 -5.48 -20.83 -14.73
CA TYR A 491 -6.74 -20.08 -14.73
C TYR A 491 -7.77 -20.70 -13.79
N LYS A 492 -7.84 -22.03 -13.71
CA LYS A 492 -8.75 -22.74 -12.81
C LYS A 492 -8.50 -22.45 -11.34
N VAL A 493 -7.24 -22.22 -10.94
CA VAL A 493 -6.91 -21.78 -9.57
C VAL A 493 -7.66 -20.49 -9.21
N HIS A 494 -7.63 -19.47 -10.08
CA HIS A 494 -8.35 -18.20 -9.83
C HIS A 494 -9.86 -18.34 -9.96
N GLN A 495 -10.33 -19.19 -10.87
CA GLN A 495 -11.75 -19.39 -11.13
C GLN A 495 -12.47 -20.24 -10.07
N LYS A 496 -11.74 -20.87 -9.15
CA LYS A 496 -12.27 -21.82 -8.16
C LYS A 496 -13.48 -21.32 -7.38
N HIS A 497 -13.47 -20.03 -7.03
CA HIS A 497 -14.53 -19.37 -6.27
C HIS A 497 -15.46 -18.52 -7.14
N SER A 498 -15.23 -18.46 -8.45
CA SER A 498 -16.06 -17.66 -9.35
C SER A 498 -17.45 -18.26 -9.50
N ARG A 499 -18.46 -17.39 -9.50
CA ARG A 499 -19.86 -17.81 -9.69
C ARG A 499 -20.14 -18.22 -11.13
N LEU A 500 -19.47 -17.58 -12.11
CA LEU A 500 -19.72 -17.81 -13.54
C LEU A 500 -18.59 -18.55 -14.27
N LEU A 501 -17.35 -18.46 -13.76
CA LEU A 501 -16.16 -18.95 -14.46
C LEU A 501 -15.55 -20.22 -13.88
N LYS A 502 -16.15 -20.82 -12.84
CA LYS A 502 -15.63 -22.05 -12.24
C LYS A 502 -15.32 -23.12 -13.31
N ASP A 503 -14.08 -23.59 -13.29
CA ASP A 503 -13.54 -24.62 -14.18
C ASP A 503 -13.53 -24.29 -15.69
N ARG A 504 -13.64 -23.00 -16.09
CA ARG A 504 -13.69 -22.59 -17.51
C ARG A 504 -12.34 -22.56 -18.22
N GLY A 505 -11.24 -22.39 -17.49
CA GLY A 505 -9.88 -22.41 -18.05
C GLY A 505 -9.42 -21.11 -18.72
N ALA A 506 -8.31 -21.19 -19.47
CA ALA A 506 -7.58 -20.06 -20.08
C ALA A 506 -8.08 -19.62 -21.48
N GLY A 507 -9.14 -20.26 -21.99
CA GLY A 507 -9.62 -20.03 -23.36
C GLY A 507 -10.59 -18.86 -23.52
N LEU A 508 -11.01 -18.22 -22.42
CA LEU A 508 -12.02 -17.16 -22.46
C LEU A 508 -11.43 -15.84 -22.90
N ARG A 509 -12.18 -15.11 -23.73
CA ARG A 509 -11.94 -13.70 -24.03
C ARG A 509 -12.98 -12.84 -23.32
N ARG A 510 -12.69 -11.55 -23.21
CA ARG A 510 -13.60 -10.52 -22.69
C ARG A 510 -15.03 -10.60 -23.27
N ALA A 511 -15.16 -10.84 -24.57
CA ALA A 511 -16.47 -10.97 -25.22
C ALA A 511 -17.22 -12.25 -24.80
N ASP A 512 -16.49 -13.33 -24.49
CA ASP A 512 -17.09 -14.56 -23.95
C ASP A 512 -17.61 -14.33 -22.54
N ILE A 513 -16.92 -13.52 -21.74
CA ILE A 513 -17.35 -13.14 -20.39
C ILE A 513 -18.64 -12.33 -20.45
N GLU A 514 -18.74 -11.31 -21.29
CA GLU A 514 -19.99 -10.56 -21.49
C GLU A 514 -21.15 -11.47 -21.91
N LYS A 515 -20.87 -12.42 -22.81
CA LYS A 515 -21.86 -13.41 -23.24
C LYS A 515 -22.32 -14.31 -22.08
N ILE A 516 -21.40 -14.73 -21.21
CA ILE A 516 -21.73 -15.53 -20.02
C ILE A 516 -22.58 -14.71 -19.04
N ARG A 517 -22.19 -13.46 -18.76
CA ARG A 517 -22.95 -12.54 -17.90
C ARG A 517 -24.38 -12.33 -18.41
N SER A 518 -24.56 -12.15 -19.72
CA SER A 518 -25.88 -11.90 -20.32
C SER A 518 -26.87 -13.09 -20.27
N GLN A 519 -26.42 -14.27 -19.86
CA GLN A 519 -27.23 -15.50 -19.82
C GLN A 519 -27.75 -15.83 -18.42
N GLU A 520 -27.29 -15.09 -17.42
CA GLU A 520 -27.68 -15.21 -16.01
C GLU A 520 -28.53 -14.00 -15.62
#